data_AF-A0A3D0P9J2-F1
#
_entry.id   AF-A0A3D0P9J2-F1
#
_cell.length_a   1.000
_cell.length_b   1.000
_cell.length_c   1.000
_cell.angle_alpha   90.00
_cell.angle_beta   90.00
_cell.angle_gamma   90.00
#
_symmetry.space_group_name_H-M   'P 1'
#
loop_
_entity.id
_entity.type
_entity.pdbx_description
1 polymer ?
#
loop_
_entity_poly.entity_id
_entity_poly.type
_entity_poly.pdbx_seq_one_letter_code
_entity_poly.pdbx_strand_id
1 'polypeptide(L)'
;MAANWAYLDLPTGVAGDMLLAALLDLGVPERVIDEPLAALGLQSSYRLNCSSGSSAGLRGQQLVVELLEASPPHRHWADLKPQLQGAAWPQPLKTKVLEVFQLLADAEAHVHGVAAEQVH
;
A
#
# COMPACT_ATOMS: atom_id res chain seq x y z
N MET A 1 21.26 -19.68 0.80
CA MET A 1 20.31 -18.67 0.28
C MET A 1 21.09 -17.37 0.15
N ALA A 2 21.18 -16.79 -1.05
CA ALA A 2 21.78 -15.47 -1.20
C ALA A 2 20.88 -14.43 -0.51
N ALA A 3 21.47 -13.45 0.17
CA ALA A 3 20.72 -12.35 0.74
C ALA A 3 20.33 -11.38 -0.39
N ASN A 4 19.03 -11.10 -0.50
CA ASN A 4 18.50 -10.11 -1.43
C ASN A 4 18.48 -8.75 -0.71
N TRP A 5 19.10 -7.73 -1.30
CA TRP A 5 19.20 -6.40 -0.73
C TRP A 5 18.41 -5.40 -1.57
N ALA A 6 17.65 -4.53 -0.91
CA ALA A 6 17.08 -3.33 -1.52
C ALA A 6 17.85 -2.11 -1.02
N TYR A 7 18.17 -1.20 -1.94
CA TYR A 7 18.63 0.14 -1.63
C TYR A 7 17.65 1.14 -2.26
N LEU A 8 17.11 2.03 -1.43
CA LEU A 8 16.08 2.99 -1.84
C LEU A 8 16.68 4.41 -1.75
N ASP A 9 16.98 5.00 -2.89
CA ASP A 9 17.34 6.42 -3.03
C ASP A 9 16.19 7.13 -3.75
N LEU A 10 15.31 7.74 -2.96
CA LEU A 10 13.99 8.22 -3.41
C LEU A 10 13.84 9.72 -3.10
N PRO A 11 14.70 10.61 -3.63
CA PRO A 11 14.74 12.02 -3.26
C PRO A 11 13.44 12.77 -3.59
N THR A 12 12.67 12.28 -4.57
CA THR A 12 11.38 12.82 -5.00
C THR A 12 10.21 11.88 -4.68
N GLY A 13 10.44 10.86 -3.84
CA GLY A 13 9.46 9.82 -3.54
C GLY A 13 9.31 8.76 -4.63
N VAL A 14 8.43 7.79 -4.36
CA VAL A 14 8.06 6.68 -5.26
C VAL A 14 6.57 6.40 -5.09
N ALA A 15 5.89 6.02 -6.16
CA ALA A 15 4.50 5.57 -6.07
C ALA A 15 4.42 4.21 -5.35
N GLY A 16 3.31 3.96 -4.65
CA GLY A 16 3.14 2.76 -3.84
C GLY A 16 3.15 1.46 -4.66
N ASP A 17 2.55 1.49 -5.85
CA ASP A 17 2.56 0.39 -6.82
C ASP A 17 3.96 0.10 -7.38
N MET A 18 4.76 1.13 -7.65
CA MET A 18 6.15 1.01 -8.07
C MET A 18 7.02 0.37 -6.98
N LEU A 19 6.87 0.80 -5.72
CA LEU A 19 7.58 0.20 -4.59
C LEU A 19 7.15 -1.27 -4.38
N LEU A 20 5.85 -1.54 -4.46
CA LEU A 20 5.31 -2.89 -4.34
C LEU A 20 5.83 -3.82 -5.44
N ALA A 21 5.85 -3.34 -6.70
CA ALA A 21 6.40 -4.08 -7.83
C ALA A 21 7.88 -4.41 -7.62
N ALA A 22 8.67 -3.46 -7.13
CA ALA A 22 10.10 -3.66 -6.85
C ALA A 22 10.33 -4.70 -5.73
N LEU A 23 9.51 -4.68 -4.67
CA LEU A 23 9.60 -5.65 -3.58
C LEU A 23 9.21 -7.07 -4.04
N LEU A 24 8.17 -7.19 -4.87
CA LEU A 24 7.80 -8.48 -5.48
C LEU A 24 8.89 -8.99 -6.41
N ASP A 25 9.51 -8.12 -7.22
CA ASP A 25 10.62 -8.50 -8.09
C ASP A 25 11.87 -8.94 -7.30
N LEU A 26 12.09 -8.35 -6.12
CA LEU A 26 13.14 -8.77 -5.18
C LEU A 26 12.86 -10.15 -4.55
N GLY A 27 11.64 -10.68 -4.70
CA GLY A 27 11.25 -11.99 -4.18
C GLY A 27 10.55 -11.95 -2.84
N VAL A 28 10.00 -10.80 -2.42
CA VAL A 28 9.08 -10.77 -1.27
C VAL A 28 7.86 -11.64 -1.59
N PRO A 29 7.50 -12.61 -0.74
CA PRO A 29 6.36 -13.49 -1.01
C PRO A 29 5.03 -12.73 -1.05
N GLU A 30 4.18 -13.00 -2.05
CA GLU A 30 2.86 -12.37 -2.20
C GLU A 30 1.98 -12.47 -0.95
N ARG A 31 2.07 -13.58 -0.20
CA ARG A 31 1.36 -13.76 1.08
C ARG A 31 1.62 -12.65 2.11
N VAL A 32 2.77 -11.97 2.07
CA VAL A 32 3.09 -10.84 2.95
C VAL A 32 2.14 -9.66 2.72
N ILE A 33 1.55 -9.59 1.52
CA ILE A 33 0.59 -8.58 1.09
C ILE A 33 -0.84 -9.11 1.25
N ASP A 34 -1.10 -10.33 0.76
CA ASP A 34 -2.45 -10.88 0.72
C ASP A 34 -3.00 -11.24 2.10
N GLU A 35 -2.21 -11.81 3.00
CA GLU A 35 -2.70 -12.21 4.33
C GLU A 35 -3.19 -11.00 5.15
N PRO A 36 -2.44 -9.87 5.26
CA PRO A 36 -2.96 -8.68 5.93
C PRO A 36 -4.21 -8.09 5.30
N LEU A 37 -4.30 -8.06 3.96
CA LEU A 37 -5.46 -7.51 3.25
C LEU A 37 -6.68 -8.42 3.37
N ALA A 38 -6.49 -9.74 3.36
CA ALA A 38 -7.55 -10.72 3.63
C ALA A 38 -8.10 -10.59 5.07
N ALA A 39 -7.24 -10.27 6.04
CA ALA A 39 -7.67 -10.00 7.42
C ALA A 39 -8.55 -8.75 7.55
N LEU A 40 -8.57 -7.87 6.54
CA LEU A 40 -9.49 -6.73 6.42
C LEU A 40 -10.74 -7.06 5.59
N GLY A 41 -10.87 -8.28 5.08
CA GLY A 41 -11.96 -8.68 4.18
C GLY A 41 -11.82 -8.17 2.75
N LEU A 42 -10.62 -7.73 2.34
CA LEU A 42 -10.38 -7.10 1.02
C LEU A 42 -9.95 -8.08 -0.07
N GLN A 43 -9.82 -9.38 0.23
CA GLN A 43 -9.28 -10.38 -0.70
C GLN A 43 -10.06 -10.51 -2.02
N SER A 44 -11.32 -10.06 -2.05
CA SER A 44 -12.17 -10.09 -3.25
C SER A 44 -12.37 -8.71 -3.88
N SER A 45 -11.76 -7.67 -3.32
CA SER A 45 -11.96 -6.27 -3.74
C SER A 45 -10.92 -5.80 -4.76
N TYR A 46 -9.79 -6.51 -4.89
CA TYR A 46 -8.68 -6.12 -5.76
C TYR A 46 -8.03 -7.31 -6.46
N ARG A 47 -7.27 -7.02 -7.52
CA ARG A 47 -6.32 -7.92 -8.16
C ARG A 47 -5.00 -7.18 -8.42
N LEU A 48 -3.88 -7.80 -8.07
CA LEU A 48 -2.56 -7.29 -8.43
C LEU A 48 -2.15 -7.92 -9.75
N ASN A 49 -2.01 -7.10 -10.78
CA ASN A 49 -1.53 -7.53 -12.08
C ASN A 49 -0.06 -7.14 -12.22
N CYS A 50 0.83 -8.12 -12.11
CA CYS A 50 2.26 -7.93 -12.30
C CYS A 50 2.67 -8.34 -13.71
N SER A 51 3.44 -7.50 -14.38
CA SER A 51 4.03 -7.79 -15.69
C SER A 51 5.48 -7.33 -15.73
N SER A 52 6.30 -8.04 -16.49
CA SER A 52 7.69 -7.62 -16.74
C SER A 52 7.70 -6.45 -17.73
N GLY A 53 8.47 -5.43 -17.42
CA GLY A 53 8.66 -4.27 -18.28
C GLY A 53 10.13 -3.88 -18.45
N SER A 54 10.36 -2.94 -19.35
CA SER A 54 11.65 -2.29 -19.51
C SER A 54 11.43 -0.79 -19.71
N SER A 55 12.18 0.03 -18.99
CA SER A 55 12.19 1.49 -19.13
C SER A 55 13.63 1.98 -19.19
N ALA A 56 13.96 2.82 -20.17
CA ALA A 56 15.32 3.32 -20.39
C ALA A 56 16.41 2.21 -20.41
N GLY A 57 16.07 1.01 -20.90
CA GLY A 57 16.98 -0.15 -20.95
C GLY A 57 17.12 -0.95 -19.65
N LEU A 58 16.39 -0.58 -18.59
CA LEU A 58 16.36 -1.28 -17.31
C LEU A 58 15.14 -2.19 -17.22
N ARG A 59 15.36 -3.47 -16.92
CA ARG A 59 14.31 -4.46 -16.65
C ARG A 59 13.74 -4.25 -15.24
N GLY A 60 12.43 -4.40 -15.11
CA GLY A 60 11.75 -4.42 -13.82
C GLY A 60 10.35 -5.03 -13.92
N GLN A 61 9.61 -4.98 -12.82
CA GLN A 61 8.19 -5.33 -12.79
C GLN A 61 7.35 -4.06 -12.77
N GLN A 62 6.25 -4.06 -13.52
CA GLN A 62 5.16 -3.13 -13.37
C GLN A 62 4.05 -3.84 -12.59
N LEU A 63 3.43 -3.14 -11.65
CA LEU A 63 2.27 -3.62 -10.93
C LEU A 63 1.11 -2.65 -11.18
N VAL A 64 -0.05 -3.20 -11.50
CA VAL A 64 -1.32 -2.47 -11.57
C VAL A 64 -2.27 -3.05 -10.52
N VAL A 65 -2.81 -2.19 -9.67
CA VAL A 65 -3.90 -2.56 -8.74
C VAL A 65 -5.21 -2.39 -9.48
N GLU A 66 -5.82 -3.50 -9.87
CA GLU A 66 -7.16 -3.53 -10.47
C GLU A 66 -8.20 -3.65 -9.37
N LEU A 67 -9.19 -2.75 -9.36
CA LEU A 67 -10.33 -2.83 -8.46
C LEU A 67 -11.39 -3.75 -9.07
N LEU A 68 -11.85 -4.73 -8.28
CA LEU A 68 -12.86 -5.71 -8.72
C LEU A 68 -14.28 -5.25 -8.37
N GLU A 69 -14.41 -4.22 -7.54
CA GLU A 69 -15.68 -3.58 -7.20
C GLU A 69 -15.99 -2.45 -8.19
N ALA A 70 -17.20 -2.46 -8.76
CA ALA A 70 -17.61 -1.44 -9.74
C ALA A 70 -17.73 -0.02 -9.13
N SER A 71 -18.00 0.06 -7.83
CA SER A 71 -18.08 1.32 -7.08
C SER A 71 -17.55 1.09 -5.68
N PRO A 72 -16.23 1.23 -5.48
CA PRO A 72 -15.64 1.11 -4.15
C PRO A 72 -16.18 2.25 -3.26
N PRO A 73 -16.50 1.98 -1.98
CA PRO A 73 -16.91 3.03 -1.07
C PRO A 73 -15.76 4.01 -0.86
N HIS A 74 -16.09 5.31 -0.76
CA HIS A 74 -15.14 6.27 -0.20
C HIS A 74 -14.87 5.91 1.26
N ARG A 75 -13.60 5.87 1.67
CA ARG A 75 -13.20 5.45 3.00
C ARG A 75 -12.48 6.59 3.69
N HIS A 76 -13.23 7.44 4.39
CA HIS A 76 -12.62 8.52 5.16
C HIS A 76 -11.68 7.98 6.23
N TRP A 77 -10.68 8.78 6.60
CA TRP A 77 -9.73 8.39 7.65
C TRP A 77 -10.43 8.01 8.96
N ALA A 78 -11.50 8.74 9.33
CA ALA A 78 -12.32 8.46 10.51
C ALA A 78 -12.94 7.04 10.49
N ASP A 79 -13.27 6.51 9.32
CA ASP A 79 -13.87 5.18 9.15
C ASP A 79 -12.80 4.08 9.01
N LEU A 80 -11.65 4.41 8.40
CA LEU A 80 -10.53 3.49 8.22
C LEU A 80 -9.81 3.19 9.53
N LYS A 81 -9.56 4.22 10.35
CA LYS A 81 -8.75 4.09 11.56
C LYS A 81 -9.27 2.99 12.52
N PRO A 82 -10.57 2.89 12.85
CA PRO A 82 -11.10 1.81 13.66
C PRO A 82 -10.94 0.43 13.01
N GLN A 83 -11.12 0.33 11.68
CA GLN A 83 -10.97 -0.94 10.94
C GLN A 83 -9.52 -1.45 11.02
N LEU A 84 -8.54 -0.56 10.77
CA LEU A 84 -7.11 -0.90 10.86
C LEU A 84 -6.68 -1.22 12.30
N GLN A 85 -7.25 -0.53 13.30
CA GLN A 85 -7.02 -0.84 14.71
C GLN A 85 -7.58 -2.22 15.11
N GLY A 86 -8.75 -2.58 14.57
CA GLY A 86 -9.41 -3.87 14.79
C GLY A 86 -8.79 -5.04 14.02
N ALA A 87 -7.94 -4.77 13.03
CA ALA A 87 -7.34 -5.80 12.18
C ALA A 87 -6.52 -6.82 12.98
N ALA A 88 -6.63 -8.10 12.61
CA ALA A 88 -5.90 -9.22 13.22
C ALA A 88 -4.43 -9.30 12.75
N TRP A 89 -3.71 -8.19 12.87
CA TRP A 89 -2.32 -8.05 12.44
C TRP A 89 -1.32 -8.14 13.60
N PRO A 90 -0.07 -8.55 13.34
CA PRO A 90 1.03 -8.36 14.28
C PRO A 90 1.14 -6.88 14.69
N GLN A 91 1.38 -6.63 15.97
CA GLN A 91 1.45 -5.27 16.51
C GLN A 91 2.44 -4.34 15.75
N PRO A 92 3.65 -4.79 15.33
CA PRO A 92 4.56 -3.93 14.57
C PRO A 92 3.98 -3.47 13.23
N LEU A 93 3.27 -4.36 12.51
CA LEU A 93 2.63 -4.02 11.25
C LEU A 93 1.50 -3.01 11.48
N LYS A 94 0.64 -3.27 12.46
CA LYS A 94 -0.48 -2.38 12.82
C LYS A 94 0.01 -0.97 13.18
N THR A 95 1.04 -0.86 14.02
CA THR A 95 1.64 0.43 14.37
C THR A 95 2.16 1.14 13.12
N LYS A 96 2.92 0.45 12.26
CA LYS A 96 3.47 1.07 11.05
C LYS A 96 2.40 1.53 10.07
N VAL A 97 1.35 0.74 9.86
CA VAL A 97 0.24 1.10 8.97
C VAL A 97 -0.49 2.35 9.50
N LEU A 98 -0.82 2.39 10.80
CA LEU A 98 -1.49 3.55 11.40
C LEU A 98 -0.62 4.82 11.31
N GLU A 99 0.70 4.71 11.52
CA GLU A 99 1.63 5.84 11.34
C GLU A 99 1.60 6.37 9.89
N VAL A 100 1.67 5.48 8.90
CA VAL A 100 1.64 5.87 7.47
C VAL A 100 0.32 6.54 7.11
N PHE A 101 -0.83 5.95 7.48
CA PHE A 101 -2.13 6.55 7.20
C PHE A 101 -2.33 7.90 7.91
N GLN A 102 -1.88 8.04 9.15
CA GLN A 102 -1.96 9.32 9.87
C GLN A 102 -1.11 10.39 9.17
N LEU A 103 0.11 10.05 8.72
CA LEU A 103 0.96 10.97 7.96
C LEU A 103 0.31 11.43 6.64
N LEU A 104 -0.36 10.51 5.94
CA LEU A 104 -1.12 10.85 4.74
C LEU A 104 -2.32 11.75 5.05
N ALA A 105 -3.10 11.42 6.08
CA ALA A 105 -4.24 12.20 6.52
C ALA A 105 -3.84 13.62 6.94
N ASP A 106 -2.74 13.77 7.67
CA ASP A 106 -2.22 15.08 8.10
C ASP A 106 -1.76 15.91 6.89
N ALA A 107 -1.11 15.28 5.91
CA ALA A 107 -0.67 15.94 4.69
C ALA A 107 -1.87 16.41 3.84
N GLU A 108 -2.88 15.55 3.66
CA GLU A 108 -4.11 15.88 2.95
C GLU A 108 -4.87 17.02 3.65
N ALA A 109 -5.02 16.93 4.98
CA ALA A 109 -5.68 17.95 5.80
C ALA A 109 -5.01 19.32 5.63
N HIS A 110 -3.68 19.35 5.62
CA HIS A 110 -2.92 20.58 5.41
C HIS A 110 -3.18 21.19 4.02
N VAL A 111 -3.19 20.38 2.96
CA VAL A 111 -3.44 20.84 1.59
C VAL A 111 -4.88 21.34 1.41
N HIS A 112 -5.85 20.67 2.05
CA HIS A 112 -7.27 20.97 1.91
C HIS A 112 -7.81 21.98 2.94
N GLY A 113 -7.04 22.31 3.99
CA GLY A 113 -7.46 23.26 5.04
C GLY A 113 -8.58 22.73 5.94
N VAL A 114 -8.67 21.41 6.10
CA VAL A 114 -9.68 20.72 6.92
C VAL A 114 -9.02 19.97 8.08
N ALA A 115 -9.81 19.40 8.99
CA ALA A 115 -9.26 18.52 10.03
C ALA A 115 -8.86 17.15 9.44
N ALA A 116 -7.84 16.48 10.00
CA ALA A 116 -7.38 15.17 9.53
C ALA A 116 -8.47 14.09 9.58
N GLU A 117 -9.44 14.21 10.48
CA GLU A 117 -10.58 13.29 10.56
C GLU A 117 -11.59 13.47 9.41
N GLN A 118 -11.48 14.55 8.64
CA GLN A 118 -12.40 14.89 7.54
C GLN A 118 -11.83 14.52 6.16
N VAL A 119 -10.60 14.03 6.09
CA VAL A 119 -9.93 13.66 4.82
C VAL A 119 -10.33 12.27 4.33
N HIS A 120 -10.08 12.00 3.05
CA HIS A 120 -10.49 10.79 2.34
C HIS A 120 -9.46 9.65 2.40
#